data_AF-A0A6P2GIB5-F1
#
_entry.id   AF-A0A6P2GIB5-F1
#
_cell.length_a   1.000
_cell.length_b   1.000
_cell.length_c   1.000
_cell.angle_alpha   90.00
_cell.angle_beta   90.00
_cell.angle_gamma   90.00
#
_symmetry.space_group_name_H-M   'P 1'
#
loop_
_entity.id
_entity.type
_entity.pdbx_description
1 polymer ?
#
loop_
_entity_poly.entity_id
_entity_poly.type
_entity_poly.pdbx_seq_one_letter_code
_entity_poly.pdbx_strand_id
1 'polypeptide(L)'
;MNTVEVLSRTERIDQLDVIDGASLIRRLVSSRRPAAARETVREAACVDNPPLTLYGAFRQGVADYAAHRANPYRGGSRFWVLWEEGRLEAETSGR
;
A
#
# COMPACT_ATOMS: atom_id res chain seq x y z
N MET A 1 -18.86 -10.35 29.29
CA MET A 1 -17.89 -11.10 28.45
C MET A 1 -18.72 -11.83 27.42
N ASN A 2 -18.74 -11.36 26.16
CA ASN A 2 -19.63 -11.89 25.12
C ASN A 2 -18.91 -13.00 24.37
N THR A 3 -19.35 -14.24 24.53
CA THR A 3 -18.88 -15.39 23.75
C THR A 3 -19.74 -15.51 22.49
N VAL A 4 -19.08 -15.50 21.33
CA VAL A 4 -19.75 -15.75 20.05
C VAL A 4 -19.84 -17.27 19.86
N GLU A 5 -21.06 -17.81 19.83
CA GLU A 5 -21.28 -19.21 19.50
C GLU A 5 -21.08 -19.42 17.99
N VAL A 6 -20.15 -20.30 17.63
CA VAL A 6 -19.90 -20.69 16.24
C VAL A 6 -20.74 -21.92 15.94
N LEU A 7 -21.83 -21.73 15.20
CA LEU A 7 -22.69 -22.83 14.74
C LEU A 7 -22.12 -23.40 13.45
N SER A 8 -21.49 -24.58 13.51
CA SER A 8 -21.11 -25.34 12.31
C SER A 8 -22.31 -26.14 11.81
N ARG A 9 -22.78 -25.86 10.58
CA ARG A 9 -23.81 -26.68 9.91
C ARG A 9 -23.16 -27.56 8.85
N THR A 10 -23.59 -28.82 8.78
CA THR A 10 -23.14 -29.79 7.77
C THR A 10 -24.03 -29.76 6.53
N GLU A 11 -24.35 -28.58 6.02
CA GLU A 11 -25.06 -28.41 4.76
C GLU A 11 -24.07 -28.56 3.59
N ARG A 12 -24.49 -29.20 2.49
CA ARG A 12 -23.68 -29.23 1.27
C ARG A 12 -23.67 -27.82 0.69
N ILE A 13 -22.51 -27.18 0.68
CA ILE A 13 -22.30 -25.88 0.03
C ILE A 13 -22.55 -26.09 -1.47
N ASP A 14 -23.51 -25.36 -2.03
CA ASP A 14 -23.74 -25.35 -3.48
C ASP A 14 -22.47 -24.84 -4.18
N GLN A 15 -22.11 -25.43 -5.30
CA GLN A 15 -20.96 -25.01 -6.09
C GLN A 15 -21.11 -23.54 -6.57
N LEU A 16 -22.35 -23.04 -6.67
CA LEU A 16 -22.65 -21.64 -6.96
C LEU A 16 -22.39 -20.70 -5.76
N ASP A 17 -22.40 -21.21 -4.54
CA ASP A 17 -22.07 -20.47 -3.31
C ASP A 17 -20.57 -20.53 -2.98
N VAL A 18 -19.79 -21.30 -3.75
CA VAL A 18 -18.33 -21.34 -3.65
C VAL A 18 -17.75 -20.16 -4.43
N ILE A 19 -17.40 -19.11 -3.70
CA ILE A 19 -16.60 -18.01 -4.26
C ILE A 19 -15.19 -18.55 -4.55
N ASP A 20 -14.85 -18.67 -5.83
CA ASP A 20 -13.46 -18.87 -6.24
C ASP A 20 -12.65 -17.60 -5.90
N GLY A 21 -11.94 -17.67 -4.77
CA GLY A 21 -11.10 -16.59 -4.29
C GLY A 21 -10.03 -16.17 -5.31
N ALA A 22 -9.51 -17.09 -6.13
CA ALA A 22 -8.51 -16.76 -7.13
C ALA A 22 -9.12 -15.93 -8.27
N SER A 23 -10.32 -16.29 -8.74
CA SER A 23 -11.05 -15.50 -9.73
C SER A 23 -11.52 -14.15 -9.19
N LEU A 24 -11.94 -14.09 -7.92
CA LEU A 24 -12.32 -12.82 -7.28
C LEU A 24 -11.13 -11.86 -7.17
N ILE A 25 -9.96 -12.34 -6.74
CA ILE A 25 -8.73 -11.55 -6.67
C ILE A 25 -8.32 -11.08 -8.07
N ARG A 26 -8.34 -11.97 -9.08
CA ARG A 26 -8.03 -11.59 -10.47
C ARG A 26 -8.96 -10.49 -10.99
N ARG A 27 -10.28 -10.62 -10.75
CA ARG A 27 -11.27 -9.61 -11.14
C ARG A 27 -11.03 -8.28 -10.42
N LEU A 28 -10.73 -8.30 -9.13
CA LEU A 28 -10.41 -7.07 -8.38
C LEU A 28 -9.14 -6.39 -8.90
N VAL A 29 -8.11 -7.17 -9.22
CA VAL A 29 -6.86 -6.67 -9.80
C VAL A 29 -7.09 -6.12 -11.21
N SER A 30 -7.87 -6.80 -12.05
CA SER A 30 -8.18 -6.34 -13.41
C SER A 30 -9.04 -5.07 -13.41
N SER A 31 -9.97 -4.95 -12.48
CA SER A 31 -10.86 -3.79 -12.34
C SER A 31 -10.14 -2.56 -11.77
N ARG A 32 -9.03 -2.74 -11.05
CA ARG A 32 -8.22 -1.67 -10.45
C ARG A 32 -7.25 -1.00 -11.42
N ARG A 33 -7.34 -1.25 -12.73
CA ARG A 33 -6.45 -0.61 -13.71
C ARG A 33 -7.17 0.46 -14.54
N PRO A 34 -7.45 1.66 -14.01
CA PRO A 34 -7.47 2.83 -14.86
C PRO A 34 -6.00 3.16 -15.21
N ALA A 35 -5.64 2.91 -16.46
CA ALA A 35 -4.35 3.32 -17.02
C ALA A 35 -4.09 4.84 -16.85
N ALA A 36 -5.15 5.64 -16.68
CA ALA A 36 -5.09 7.09 -16.52
C ALA A 36 -4.60 7.60 -15.14
N ALA A 37 -4.47 6.76 -14.11
CA ALA A 37 -4.00 7.21 -12.80
C ALA A 37 -2.46 7.15 -12.63
N ARG A 38 -1.75 6.53 -13.59
CA ARG A 38 -0.28 6.40 -13.56
C ARG A 38 0.46 7.55 -14.24
N GLU A 39 -0.24 8.35 -15.05
CA GLU A 39 0.41 9.29 -15.98
C GLU A 39 0.69 10.67 -15.36
N THR A 40 0.12 11.00 -14.20
CA THR A 40 0.23 12.35 -13.62
C THR A 40 1.18 12.48 -12.43
N VAL A 41 1.86 11.40 -12.02
CA VAL A 41 2.84 11.45 -10.91
C VAL A 41 4.17 10.84 -11.37
N ARG A 42 4.86 11.60 -12.22
CA ARG A 42 6.31 11.83 -12.18
C ARG A 42 7.20 10.57 -12.21
N GLU A 43 7.82 10.34 -13.37
CA GLU A 43 8.97 9.45 -13.60
C GLU A 43 10.18 9.81 -12.72
N ALA A 44 10.09 9.51 -11.43
CA ALA A 44 11.21 9.32 -10.56
C ALA A 44 11.00 7.95 -9.93
N ALA A 45 12.05 7.12 -9.89
CA ALA A 45 11.94 5.73 -9.46
C ALA A 45 11.32 5.64 -8.05
N CYS A 46 10.02 5.35 -7.98
CA CYS A 46 9.32 5.09 -6.72
C CYS A 46 9.50 3.60 -6.38
N VAL A 47 9.49 3.29 -5.08
CA VAL A 47 9.50 1.90 -4.62
C VAL A 47 8.11 1.29 -4.86
N ASP A 48 8.06 0.12 -5.50
CA ASP A 48 6.80 -0.55 -5.88
C ASP A 48 5.95 -0.98 -4.68
N ASN A 49 6.58 -1.29 -3.54
CA ASN A 49 5.91 -1.72 -2.32
C ASN A 49 6.48 -0.99 -1.09
N PRO A 50 6.11 0.29 -0.90
CA PRO A 50 6.61 1.06 0.23
C PRO A 50 5.99 0.54 1.55
N PRO A 51 6.71 0.64 2.68
CA PRO A 51 6.21 0.18 3.96
C PRO A 51 4.97 1.00 4.35
N LEU A 52 3.94 0.31 4.85
CA LEU A 52 2.68 0.90 5.29
C LEU A 52 2.65 1.17 6.81
N THR A 53 3.83 1.36 7.40
CA THR A 53 3.98 1.76 8.80
C THR A 53 4.50 3.18 8.86
N LEU A 54 4.08 3.95 9.87
CA LEU A 54 4.47 5.36 10.01
C LEU A 54 5.99 5.52 10.11
N TYR A 55 6.63 4.72 10.98
CA TYR A 55 8.09 4.70 11.12
C TYR A 55 8.78 4.21 9.84
N GLY A 56 8.20 3.22 9.15
CA GLY A 56 8.71 2.75 7.86
C GLY A 56 8.72 3.84 6.79
N ALA A 57 7.66 4.65 6.72
CA ALA A 57 7.58 5.76 5.77
C ALA A 57 8.67 6.81 6.01
N PHE A 58 8.91 7.16 7.28
CA PHE A 58 10.00 8.03 7.68
C PHE A 58 11.38 7.46 7.28
N ARG A 59 11.66 6.19 7.64
CA ARG A 59 12.93 5.52 7.30
C ARG A 59 13.14 5.42 5.80
N GLN A 60 12.07 5.21 5.04
CA GLN A 60 12.14 5.21 3.59
C GLN A 60 12.49 6.59 3.04
N GLY A 61 11.94 7.69 3.58
CA GLY A 61 12.32 9.05 3.20
C GLY A 61 13.82 9.32 3.35
N VAL A 62 14.41 8.87 4.47
CA VAL A 62 15.86 8.95 4.71
C VAL A 62 16.65 8.20 3.64
N ALA A 63 16.26 6.95 3.33
CA ALA A 63 16.95 6.12 2.36
C ALA A 63 16.80 6.62 0.91
N ASP A 64 15.62 7.16 0.58
CA ASP A 64 15.27 7.64 -0.75
C ASP A 64 15.97 8.97 -1.07
N TYR A 65 16.30 9.78 -0.06
CA TYR A 65 17.11 11.00 -0.25
C TYR A 65 18.47 10.67 -0.90
N ALA A 66 19.20 9.71 -0.33
CA ALA A 66 20.50 9.28 -0.86
C ALA A 66 20.38 8.63 -2.26
N ALA A 67 19.25 8.00 -2.54
CA ALA A 67 18.97 7.33 -3.82
C ALA A 67 18.28 8.23 -4.86
N HIS A 68 18.06 9.51 -4.55
CA HIS A 68 17.31 10.46 -5.38
C HIS A 68 15.95 9.93 -5.88
N ARG A 69 15.26 9.16 -5.02
CA ARG A 69 13.95 8.57 -5.33
C ARG A 69 12.81 9.52 -4.94
N ALA A 70 11.69 9.40 -5.64
CA ALA A 70 10.49 10.19 -5.33
C ALA A 70 9.62 9.51 -4.28
N ASN A 71 8.77 10.33 -3.67
CA ASN A 71 7.80 9.90 -2.68
C ASN A 71 6.78 8.92 -3.31
N PRO A 72 6.72 7.66 -2.84
CA PRO A 72 5.83 6.65 -3.40
C PRO A 72 4.40 6.74 -2.86
N TYR A 73 4.16 7.53 -1.82
CA TYR A 73 2.86 7.60 -1.16
C TYR A 73 1.88 8.49 -1.92
N ARG A 74 0.61 8.49 -1.52
CA ARG A 74 -0.38 9.42 -2.08
C ARG A 74 -0.21 10.81 -1.46
N GLY A 75 -0.19 11.85 -2.28
CA GLY A 75 -0.19 13.25 -1.82
C GLY A 75 -1.31 13.52 -0.81
N GLY A 76 -0.96 14.17 0.30
CA GLY A 76 -1.86 14.48 1.41
C GLY A 76 -2.10 13.33 2.41
N SER A 77 -1.53 12.15 2.19
CA SER A 77 -1.58 11.07 3.18
C SER A 77 -0.60 11.29 4.35
N ARG A 78 -0.85 10.66 5.49
CA ARG A 78 0.08 10.72 6.64
C ARG A 78 1.46 10.12 6.30
N PHE A 79 1.49 9.08 5.47
CA PHE A 79 2.74 8.48 5.00
C PHE A 79 3.55 9.42 4.11
N TRP A 80 2.88 10.23 3.27
CA TRP A 80 3.55 11.25 2.45
C TRP A 80 4.30 12.25 3.33
N VAL A 81 3.65 12.75 4.38
CA VAL A 81 4.23 13.74 5.31
C VAL A 81 5.45 13.16 6.02
N LEU A 82 5.34 11.93 6.55
CA LEU A 82 6.45 11.29 7.25
C LEU A 82 7.63 10.96 6.35
N TRP A 83 7.38 10.59 5.09
CA TRP A 83 8.45 10.41 4.12
C TRP A 83 9.19 11.72 3.84
N GLU A 84 8.47 12.85 3.68
CA GLU A 84 9.10 14.16 3.51
C GLU A 84 9.92 14.57 4.74
N GLU A 85 9.41 14.32 5.95
CA GLU A 85 10.16 14.56 7.19
C GLU A 85 11.49 13.78 7.20
N GLY A 86 11.47 12.49 6.85
CA GLY A 86 12.69 11.69 6.75
C GLY A 86 13.65 12.17 5.66
N ARG A 87 13.13 12.59 4.50
CA ARG A 87 13.94 13.16 3.41
C ARG A 87 14.63 14.45 3.86
N LEU A 88 13.90 15.34 4.53
CA LEU A 88 14.42 16.60 5.06
C LEU A 88 15.46 16.36 6.15
N GLU A 89 15.26 15.38 7.03
CA GLU A 89 16.25 15.00 8.06
C GLU A 89 17.56 14.50 7.44
N ALA A 90 17.48 13.70 6.38
CA ALA A 90 18.66 13.24 5.66
C ALA A 90 19.40 14.39 4.96
N GLU A 91 18.65 15.35 4.40
CA GLU A 91 19.20 16.56 3.78
C GLU A 91 19.92 17.48 4.78
N THR A 92 19.37 17.62 5.99
CA THR A 92 19.96 18.49 7.03
C THR A 92 21.10 17.82 7.79
N SER A 93 21.05 16.49 7.98
CA SER A 93 22.11 15.74 8.68
C SER A 93 23.40 15.59 7.87
N GLY A 94 23.33 15.79 6.55
CA GLY A 94 24.50 15.76 5.66
C GLY A 94 25.28 17.06 5.56
N ARG A 95 24.83 18.15 6.22
CA ARG A 95 25.54 19.44 6.32
C ARG A 95 26.33 19.53 7.62
#